data_AF-A0A2N5Z0C4-F1
#
_entry.id   AF-A0A2N5Z0C4-F1
#
_cell.length_a   1.000
_cell.length_b   1.000
_cell.length_c   1.000
_cell.angle_alpha   90.00
_cell.angle_beta   90.00
_cell.angle_gamma   90.00
#
_symmetry.space_group_name_H-M   'P 1'
#
loop_
_entity.id
_entity.type
_entity.pdbx_description
1 polymer ?
#
loop_
_entity_poly.entity_id
_entity_poly.type
_entity_poly.pdbx_seq_one_letter_code
_entity_poly.pdbx_strand_id
1 'polypeptide(L)'
;MKLCDYDLLNHNEASQIMGVSRPTFTRIYSAARQKVAQSFVEVREIIVEGGKVYYDSEWFVCKTCGCDFNHHDKSSGPKSCPLCGSSDLGNVATTNIDDDNSCLCIECGHVFELEPGSDCAQLKCPKCGHIVCRRR
;
A
#
# COMPACT_ATOMS: atom_id res chain seq x y z
N MET A 1 22.34 6.87 -14.79
CA MET A 1 22.45 6.26 -16.12
C MET A 1 21.36 6.76 -17.05
N LYS A 2 20.06 6.47 -16.85
CA LYS A 2 18.97 6.97 -17.71
C LYS A 2 19.12 8.45 -18.13
N LEU A 3 19.15 9.38 -17.17
CA LEU A 3 19.17 10.82 -17.48
C LEU A 3 20.40 11.26 -18.30
N CYS A 4 21.61 10.82 -17.94
CA CYS A 4 22.83 11.30 -18.59
C CYS A 4 23.26 10.46 -19.80
N ASP A 5 23.12 9.13 -19.73
CA ASP A 5 23.64 8.22 -20.76
C ASP A 5 22.59 7.89 -21.82
N TYR A 6 21.30 7.93 -21.48
CA TYR A 6 20.20 7.63 -22.41
C TYR A 6 19.47 8.91 -22.86
N ASP A 7 19.05 9.77 -21.92
CA ASP A 7 18.38 11.03 -22.24
C ASP A 7 19.37 12.17 -22.57
N LEU A 8 20.68 11.89 -22.49
CA LEU A 8 21.79 12.79 -22.85
C LEU A 8 21.81 14.14 -22.10
N LEU A 9 21.23 14.19 -20.91
CA LEU A 9 21.21 15.38 -20.07
C LEU A 9 22.54 15.61 -19.37
N ASN A 10 22.91 16.88 -19.19
CA ASN A 10 24.08 17.21 -18.41
C ASN A 10 23.84 16.99 -16.91
N HIS A 11 24.92 16.93 -16.11
CA HIS A 11 24.83 16.67 -14.67
C HIS A 11 24.02 17.73 -13.90
N ASN A 12 23.94 18.97 -14.39
CA ASN A 12 23.14 20.01 -13.75
C ASN A 12 21.65 19.73 -13.94
N GLU A 13 21.22 19.57 -15.20
CA GLU A 13 19.83 19.24 -15.57
C GLU A 13 19.34 17.98 -14.84
N ALA A 14 20.15 16.92 -14.87
CA ALA A 14 19.80 15.67 -14.22
C ALA A 14 19.72 15.80 -12.68
N SER A 15 20.56 16.66 -12.07
CA SER A 15 20.49 16.94 -10.64
C SER A 15 19.21 17.67 -10.24
N GLN A 16 18.75 18.60 -11.08
CA GLN A 16 17.49 19.32 -10.89
C GLN A 16 16.30 18.38 -10.98
N ILE A 17 16.27 17.49 -11.98
CA ILE A 17 15.21 16.47 -12.15
C ILE A 17 15.14 15.55 -10.92
N MET A 18 16.29 15.17 -10.37
CA MET A 18 16.35 14.33 -9.18
C MET A 18 16.09 15.08 -7.86
N GLY A 19 15.96 16.41 -7.88
CA GLY A 19 15.78 17.23 -6.67
C GLY A 19 16.96 17.16 -5.70
N VAL A 20 18.18 16.92 -6.19
CA VAL A 20 19.39 16.82 -5.36
C VAL A 20 20.47 17.80 -5.83
N SER A 21 21.44 18.08 -4.95
CA SER A 21 22.58 18.92 -5.34
C SER A 21 23.42 18.27 -6.45
N ARG A 22 24.03 19.09 -7.32
CA ARG A 22 24.96 18.64 -8.37
C ARG A 22 26.10 17.71 -7.87
N PRO A 23 26.79 17.98 -6.74
CA PRO A 23 27.79 17.05 -6.22
C PRO A 23 27.17 15.74 -5.71
N THR A 24 25.97 15.78 -5.11
CA THR A 24 25.23 14.57 -4.71
C THR A 24 24.89 13.71 -5.93
N PHE A 25 24.34 14.32 -6.98
CA PHE A 25 24.04 13.64 -8.25
C PHE A 25 25.31 12.99 -8.84
N THR A 26 26.41 13.73 -8.90
CA THR A 26 27.68 13.23 -9.45
C THR A 26 28.17 12.00 -8.69
N ARG A 27 28.05 11.98 -7.35
CA ARG A 27 28.39 10.81 -6.52
C ARG A 27 27.47 9.61 -6.80
N ILE A 28 26.15 9.84 -6.90
CA ILE A 28 25.18 8.78 -7.24
C ILE A 28 25.47 8.20 -8.62
N TYR A 29 25.70 9.05 -9.62
CA TYR A 29 26.02 8.66 -10.99
C TYR A 29 27.30 7.84 -11.06
N SER A 30 28.37 8.28 -10.41
CA SER A 30 29.64 7.56 -10.34
C SER A 30 29.49 6.18 -9.69
N ALA A 31 28.80 6.11 -8.54
CA ALA A 31 28.54 4.84 -7.86
C ALA A 31 27.71 3.88 -8.73
N ALA A 32 26.73 4.38 -9.48
CA ALA A 32 25.95 3.57 -10.41
C ALA A 32 26.81 2.98 -11.55
N ARG A 33 27.68 3.79 -12.18
CA ARG A 33 28.58 3.30 -13.23
C ARG A 33 29.60 2.27 -12.70
N GLN A 34 30.12 2.48 -11.49
CA GLN A 34 31.01 1.51 -10.84
C GLN A 34 30.32 0.15 -10.62
N LYS A 35 29.07 0.14 -10.14
CA LYS A 35 28.31 -1.11 -9.95
C LYS A 35 28.08 -1.85 -11.27
N VAL A 36 27.78 -1.13 -12.35
CA VAL A 36 27.62 -1.74 -13.68
C VAL A 36 28.94 -2.30 -14.19
N ALA A 37 30.03 -1.53 -14.11
CA ALA A 37 31.36 -2.00 -14.50
C ALA A 37 31.77 -3.24 -13.71
N GLN A 38 31.55 -3.24 -12.39
CA GLN A 38 31.80 -4.39 -11.53
C GLN A 38 30.99 -5.61 -11.95
N SER A 39 29.71 -5.41 -12.31
CA SER A 39 28.84 -6.51 -12.72
C SER A 39 29.35 -7.18 -14.00
N PHE A 40 29.86 -6.40 -14.96
CA PHE A 40 30.46 -6.95 -16.17
C PHE A 40 31.78 -7.66 -15.93
N VAL A 41 32.66 -7.11 -15.10
CA VAL A 41 33.99 -7.69 -14.82
C VAL A 41 33.88 -8.99 -14.00
N GLU A 42 33.00 -9.00 -13.02
CA GLU A 42 32.83 -10.13 -12.10
C GLU A 42 31.72 -11.09 -12.53
N VAL A 43 31.14 -10.89 -13.72
CA VAL A 43 30.05 -11.72 -14.27
C VAL A 43 28.86 -11.82 -13.29
N ARG A 44 28.53 -10.70 -12.64
CA ARG A 44 27.37 -10.63 -11.74
C ARG A 44 26.11 -10.42 -12.56
N GLU A 45 25.05 -11.11 -12.16
CA GLU A 45 23.73 -10.93 -12.75
C GLU A 45 23.19 -9.52 -12.47
N ILE A 46 22.62 -8.89 -13.50
CA ILE A 46 21.89 -7.63 -13.38
C ILE A 46 20.39 -7.97 -13.42
N ILE A 47 19.74 -7.92 -12.26
CA ILE A 47 18.31 -8.16 -12.14
C ILE A 47 17.58 -6.81 -12.17
N VAL A 48 16.64 -6.65 -13.11
CA VAL A 48 15.76 -5.49 -13.17
C VAL A 48 14.46 -5.85 -12.48
N GLU A 49 14.31 -5.42 -11.23
CA GLU A 49 13.08 -5.59 -10.47
C GLU A 49 12.29 -4.29 -10.42
N GLY A 50 11.00 -4.35 -10.71
CA GLY A 50 10.10 -3.24 -10.44
C GLY A 50 9.94 -3.06 -8.94
N GLY A 51 10.15 -1.84 -8.43
CA GLY A 51 9.81 -1.51 -7.05
C GLY A 51 8.33 -1.74 -6.78
N LYS A 52 7.96 -2.04 -5.53
CA LYS A 52 6.55 -2.07 -5.10
C LYS A 52 5.98 -0.66 -5.22
N VAL A 53 5.35 -0.36 -6.35
CA VAL A 53 4.60 0.89 -6.53
C VAL A 53 3.27 0.70 -5.83
N TYR A 54 3.13 1.33 -4.66
CA TYR A 54 1.84 1.46 -4.01
C TYR A 54 1.12 2.63 -4.66
N TYR A 55 0.06 2.33 -5.40
CA TYR A 55 -0.86 3.35 -5.84
C TYR A 55 -1.63 3.81 -4.59
N ASP A 56 -1.63 5.10 -4.30
CA ASP A 56 -2.54 5.77 -3.36
C ASP A 56 -3.97 5.80 -3.94
N SER A 57 -4.37 4.72 -4.59
CA SER A 57 -5.66 4.57 -5.21
C SER A 57 -6.60 3.99 -4.18
N GLU A 58 -7.83 4.52 -4.17
CA GLU A 58 -8.87 4.06 -3.28
C GLU A 58 -9.15 2.57 -3.50
N TRP A 59 -9.36 1.85 -2.39
CA TRP A 59 -9.77 0.46 -2.42
C TRP A 59 -11.28 0.39 -2.58
N PHE A 60 -11.78 -0.57 -3.35
CA PHE A 60 -13.19 -0.78 -3.61
C PHE A 60 -13.58 -2.20 -3.21
N VAL A 61 -14.76 -2.34 -2.61
CA VAL A 61 -15.37 -3.64 -2.32
C VAL A 61 -16.62 -3.82 -3.16
N CYS A 62 -16.76 -4.98 -3.81
CA CYS A 62 -18.02 -5.32 -4.47
C CYS A 62 -19.02 -5.86 -3.46
N LYS A 63 -20.20 -5.26 -3.38
CA LYS A 63 -21.26 -5.73 -2.47
C LYS A 63 -21.91 -7.03 -2.90
N THR A 64 -21.74 -7.43 -4.16
CA THR A 64 -22.34 -8.66 -4.72
C THR A 64 -21.49 -9.90 -4.44
N CYS A 65 -20.17 -9.82 -4.59
CA CYS A 65 -19.27 -10.97 -4.40
C CYS A 65 -18.25 -10.80 -3.27
N GLY A 66 -18.21 -9.63 -2.63
CA GLY A 66 -17.23 -9.32 -1.58
C GLY A 66 -15.80 -9.14 -2.09
N CYS A 67 -15.60 -8.94 -3.41
CA CYS A 67 -14.28 -8.75 -3.99
C CYS A 67 -13.67 -7.40 -3.54
N ASP A 68 -12.51 -7.41 -2.90
CA ASP A 68 -11.71 -6.20 -2.66
C ASP A 68 -10.73 -5.99 -3.82
N PHE A 69 -10.73 -4.80 -4.41
CA PHE A 69 -9.83 -4.48 -5.52
C PHE A 69 -9.52 -2.99 -5.59
N ASN A 70 -8.42 -2.67 -6.28
CA ASN A 70 -7.95 -1.31 -6.46
C ASN A 70 -8.07 -0.91 -7.94
N HIS A 71 -8.40 0.37 -8.21
CA HIS A 71 -8.44 0.92 -9.55
C HIS A 71 -7.27 1.87 -9.82
N HIS A 72 -6.49 1.58 -10.86
CA HIS A 72 -5.27 2.34 -11.18
C HIS A 72 -5.55 3.79 -11.64
N ASP A 73 -6.73 4.05 -12.23
CA ASP A 73 -7.10 5.37 -12.72
C ASP A 73 -7.92 6.13 -11.67
N LYS A 74 -7.32 7.15 -11.06
CA LYS A 74 -8.04 8.02 -10.09
C LYS A 74 -9.11 8.90 -10.76
N SER A 75 -9.04 9.11 -12.08
CA SER A 75 -9.93 10.04 -12.79
C SER A 75 -11.27 9.41 -13.18
N SER A 76 -11.29 8.10 -13.37
CA SER A 76 -12.49 7.35 -13.68
C SER A 76 -12.59 6.16 -12.73
N GLY A 77 -13.39 6.29 -11.68
CA GLY A 77 -13.61 5.21 -10.71
C GLY A 77 -14.04 3.90 -11.40
N PRO A 78 -13.86 2.74 -10.74
CA PRO A 78 -14.16 1.46 -11.35
C PRO A 78 -15.64 1.36 -11.74
N LYS A 79 -15.90 0.96 -12.99
CA LYS A 79 -17.28 0.83 -13.51
C LYS A 79 -17.94 -0.51 -13.15
N SER A 80 -17.15 -1.53 -12.84
CA SER A 80 -17.63 -2.89 -12.51
C SER A 80 -16.59 -3.67 -11.70
N CYS A 81 -17.01 -4.65 -10.89
CA CYS A 81 -16.10 -5.57 -10.21
C CYS A 81 -15.40 -6.45 -11.25
N PRO A 82 -14.07 -6.58 -11.21
CA PRO A 82 -13.31 -7.40 -12.16
C PRO A 82 -13.58 -8.91 -12.02
N LEU A 83 -14.17 -9.36 -10.91
CA LEU A 83 -14.49 -10.78 -10.70
C LEU A 83 -15.90 -11.18 -11.17
N CYS A 84 -16.91 -10.35 -10.93
CA CYS A 84 -18.31 -10.72 -11.19
C CYS A 84 -19.03 -9.80 -12.18
N GLY A 85 -18.41 -8.69 -12.61
CA GLY A 85 -19.02 -7.72 -13.53
C GLY A 85 -20.13 -6.85 -12.91
N SER A 86 -20.43 -7.02 -11.62
CA SER A 86 -21.44 -6.20 -10.94
C SER A 86 -21.00 -4.73 -10.87
N SER A 87 -21.95 -3.82 -11.05
CA SER A 87 -21.76 -2.37 -10.88
C SER A 87 -21.96 -1.90 -9.43
N ASP A 88 -22.32 -2.80 -8.51
CA ASP A 88 -22.54 -2.46 -7.10
C ASP A 88 -21.22 -2.50 -6.31
N LEU A 89 -20.57 -1.34 -6.27
CA LEU A 89 -19.26 -1.12 -5.66
C LEU A 89 -19.37 -0.14 -4.50
N GLY A 90 -18.72 -0.48 -3.38
CA GLY A 90 -18.48 0.42 -2.24
C GLY A 90 -17.03 0.85 -2.21
N ASN A 91 -16.75 2.03 -1.68
CA ASN A 91 -15.39 2.45 -1.35
C ASN A 91 -15.01 1.85 0.00
N VAL A 92 -13.83 1.25 0.10
CA VAL A 92 -13.19 0.96 1.38
C VAL A 92 -12.60 2.28 1.83
N ALA A 93 -13.46 3.17 2.32
CA ALA A 93 -13.00 4.40 2.91
C ALA A 93 -12.02 4.00 4.01
N THR A 94 -10.83 4.58 3.98
CA THR A 94 -10.06 4.85 5.20
C THR A 94 -10.94 5.73 6.07
N THR A 95 -11.96 5.14 6.71
CA THR A 95 -12.41 5.62 7.99
C THR A 95 -11.14 5.76 8.81
N ASN A 96 -10.91 6.94 9.37
CA ASN A 96 -10.02 7.06 10.51
C ASN A 96 -10.58 6.08 11.56
N ILE A 97 -10.06 4.85 11.59
CA ILE A 97 -10.46 3.82 12.56
C ILE A 97 -9.67 4.10 13.83
N ASP A 98 -10.04 5.18 14.50
CA ASP A 98 -9.71 5.37 15.92
C ASP A 98 -10.98 5.41 16.77
N ASP A 99 -12.10 4.85 16.29
CA ASP A 99 -13.31 4.67 17.10
C ASP A 99 -14.08 3.42 16.66
N ASP A 100 -13.51 2.25 16.93
CA ASP A 100 -14.32 1.02 17.01
C ASP A 100 -14.43 0.61 18.48
N ASN A 101 -15.41 1.19 19.17
CA ASN A 101 -15.72 0.97 20.59
C ASN A 101 -16.63 -0.25 20.77
N SER A 102 -16.52 -1.27 19.91
CA SER A 102 -17.34 -2.49 19.97
C SER A 102 -16.50 -3.77 19.96
N CYS A 103 -16.85 -4.74 20.82
CA CYS A 103 -16.26 -6.08 20.80
C CYS A 103 -17.22 -7.09 20.15
N LEU A 104 -16.67 -8.04 19.38
CA LEU A 104 -17.36 -9.18 18.80
C LEU A 104 -16.95 -10.46 19.52
N CYS A 105 -17.92 -11.27 19.95
CA CYS A 105 -17.67 -12.63 20.38
C CYS A 105 -17.53 -13.56 19.17
N ILE A 106 -16.38 -14.24 19.05
CA ILE A 106 -16.09 -15.15 17.95
C ILE A 106 -16.92 -16.44 17.94
N GLU A 107 -17.54 -16.78 19.07
CA GLU A 107 -18.22 -18.06 19.24
C GLU A 107 -19.74 -17.96 19.14
N CYS A 108 -20.33 -16.87 19.64
CA CYS A 108 -21.78 -16.65 19.55
C CYS A 108 -22.17 -15.49 18.62
N GLY A 109 -21.19 -14.78 18.05
CA GLY A 109 -21.42 -13.64 17.15
C GLY A 109 -22.03 -12.41 17.82
N HIS A 110 -22.11 -12.38 19.16
CA HIS A 110 -22.70 -11.27 19.89
C HIS A 110 -21.76 -10.05 19.91
N VAL A 111 -22.32 -8.88 19.60
CA VAL A 111 -21.61 -7.59 19.54
C VAL A 111 -22.13 -6.69 20.64
N PHE A 112 -21.22 -6.03 21.37
CA PHE A 112 -21.57 -5.05 22.41
C PHE A 112 -20.53 -3.93 22.49
N GLU A 113 -20.99 -2.77 22.97
CA GLU A 113 -20.18 -1.56 23.14
C GLU A 113 -19.28 -1.66 24.39
N LEU A 114 -18.06 -1.14 24.32
CA LEU A 114 -17.17 -1.05 25.48
C LEU A 114 -17.48 0.20 26.31
N GLU A 115 -17.39 0.08 27.62
CA GLU A 115 -17.31 1.27 28.46
C GLU A 115 -15.91 1.93 28.31
N PRO A 116 -15.83 3.28 28.31
CA PRO A 116 -14.59 4.00 28.09
C PRO A 116 -13.49 3.55 29.07
N GLY A 117 -12.37 3.06 28.53
CA GLY A 117 -11.21 2.61 29.30
C GLY A 117 -11.10 1.09 29.51
N SER A 118 -12.03 0.29 29.00
CA SER A 118 -11.93 -1.17 29.01
C SER A 118 -11.29 -1.70 27.71
N ASP A 119 -10.46 -2.75 27.81
CA ASP A 119 -9.87 -3.45 26.65
C ASP A 119 -10.64 -4.74 26.37
N CYS A 120 -10.94 -5.06 25.09
CA CYS A 120 -11.64 -6.29 24.71
C CYS A 120 -10.93 -7.55 25.24
N ALA A 121 -9.59 -7.50 25.39
CA ALA A 121 -8.80 -8.61 25.93
C ALA A 121 -9.14 -8.97 27.38
N GLN A 122 -9.73 -8.03 28.15
CA GLN A 122 -10.07 -8.23 29.56
C GLN A 122 -11.55 -8.57 29.77
N LEU A 123 -12.36 -8.56 28.71
CA LEU A 123 -13.80 -8.78 28.78
C LEU A 123 -14.20 -10.20 28.34
N LYS A 124 -15.23 -10.73 28.97
CA LYS A 124 -15.91 -11.97 28.55
C LYS A 124 -17.28 -11.61 28.00
N CYS A 125 -17.73 -12.34 26.99
CA CYS A 125 -19.03 -12.14 26.37
C CYS A 125 -20.15 -12.29 27.42
N PRO A 126 -21.06 -11.32 27.57
CA PRO A 126 -22.16 -11.40 28.54
C PRO A 126 -23.17 -12.50 28.21
N LYS A 127 -23.19 -12.99 26.96
CA LYS A 127 -24.14 -14.00 26.49
C LYS A 127 -23.63 -15.44 26.66
N CYS A 128 -22.33 -15.68 26.45
CA CYS A 128 -21.76 -17.03 26.45
C CYS A 128 -20.49 -17.21 27.28
N GLY A 129 -19.97 -16.15 27.91
CA GLY A 129 -18.81 -16.20 28.81
C GLY A 129 -17.44 -16.38 28.13
N HIS A 130 -17.38 -16.46 26.80
CA HIS A 130 -16.14 -16.61 26.05
C HIS A 130 -15.43 -15.29 25.80
N ILE A 131 -14.15 -15.38 25.46
CA ILE A 131 -13.34 -14.20 25.10
C ILE A 131 -13.92 -13.49 23.88
N VAL A 132 -13.69 -12.19 23.84
CA VAL A 132 -14.19 -11.30 22.77
C VAL A 132 -13.01 -10.62 22.10
N CYS A 133 -13.18 -10.27 20.83
CA CYS A 133 -12.15 -9.57 20.06
C CYS A 133 -12.67 -8.21 19.62
N ARG A 134 -11.76 -7.25 19.39
CA ARG A 134 -12.13 -5.95 18.85
C ARG A 134 -12.61 -6.12 17.41
N ARG A 135 -13.74 -5.50 17.08
CA ARG A 135 -14.21 -5.44 15.70
C ARG A 135 -13.24 -4.56 14.89
N ARG A 136 -12.96 -4.95 13.64
CA ARG A 136 -12.01 -4.30 12.74
C ARG A 136 -12.72 -3.91 11.45
#